data_AF-A0A951ZFI8-F1
#
_entry.id   AF-A0A951ZFI8-F1
#
_cell.length_a   1.000
_cell.length_b   1.000
_cell.length_c   1.000
_cell.angle_alpha   90.00
_cell.angle_beta   90.00
_cell.angle_gamma   90.00
#
_symmetry.space_group_name_H-M   'P 1'
#
loop_
_entity.id
_entity.type
_entity.pdbx_description
1 polymer ?
#
loop_
_entity_poly.entity_id
_entity_poly.type
_entity_poly.pdbx_seq_one_letter_code
_entity_poly.pdbx_strand_id
1 'polypeptide(L)'
;MRIGTRSVLFGVHQFALHPLFIALGWYRAYGWRRVRLSAAGTGSTHLLDPRLWLAFVVHDLGYVGQPNMDGPEGETHPKLGAAVMRRLFGAAWGDFVLLHSRYYAKRLGRPVSPLAMADKWVIVLEPWWLYLPRARLTGELSE
;
A
#
# COMPACT_ATOMS: atom_id res chain seq x y z
N MET A 1 -16.13 -15.53 -1.95
CA MET A 1 -15.42 -14.30 -2.39
C MET A 1 -13.96 -14.65 -2.65
N ARG A 2 -13.30 -14.03 -3.63
CA ARG A 2 -11.87 -14.28 -3.89
C ARG A 2 -11.01 -13.77 -2.73
N ILE A 3 -9.80 -14.33 -2.56
CA ILE A 3 -8.92 -14.02 -1.42
C ILE A 3 -8.61 -12.53 -1.31
N GLY A 4 -8.31 -11.85 -2.42
CA GLY A 4 -8.02 -10.42 -2.40
C GLY A 4 -9.20 -9.56 -1.93
N THR A 5 -10.45 -9.91 -2.31
CA THR A 5 -11.62 -9.20 -1.77
C THR A 5 -11.80 -9.45 -0.28
N ARG A 6 -11.52 -10.67 0.21
CA ARG A 6 -11.56 -10.96 1.65
C ARG A 6 -10.50 -10.17 2.40
N SER A 7 -9.29 -10.06 1.86
CA SER A 7 -8.20 -9.28 2.44
C SER A 7 -8.57 -7.79 2.60
N VAL A 8 -9.09 -7.17 1.54
CA VAL A 8 -9.46 -5.74 1.55
C VAL A 8 -10.64 -5.44 2.48
N LEU A 9 -11.57 -6.37 2.67
CA LEU A 9 -12.74 -6.16 3.54
C LEU A 9 -12.50 -6.55 5.00
N PHE A 10 -11.72 -7.61 5.25
CA PHE A 10 -11.63 -8.24 6.57
C PHE A 10 -10.20 -8.67 6.97
N GLY A 11 -9.27 -8.75 6.03
CA GLY A 11 -7.92 -9.28 6.24
C GLY A 11 -6.89 -8.21 6.54
N VAL A 12 -5.62 -8.48 6.18
CA VAL A 12 -4.51 -7.59 6.58
C VAL A 12 -4.58 -6.24 5.87
N HIS A 13 -5.06 -6.21 4.61
CA HIS A 13 -5.23 -5.00 3.82
C HIS A 13 -6.58 -4.29 4.03
N GLN A 14 -7.19 -4.45 5.21
CA GLN A 14 -8.53 -3.91 5.47
C GLN A 14 -8.57 -2.39 5.25
N PHE A 15 -9.49 -1.92 4.40
CA PHE A 15 -9.53 -0.55 3.87
C PHE A 15 -9.64 0.59 4.92
N ALA A 16 -10.00 0.32 6.17
CA ALA A 16 -10.12 1.32 7.23
C ALA A 16 -8.95 1.25 8.22
N LEU A 17 -8.57 0.04 8.64
CA LEU A 17 -7.54 -0.19 9.64
C LEU A 17 -6.13 -0.12 9.06
N HIS A 18 -5.91 -0.73 7.89
CA HIS A 18 -4.59 -0.75 7.24
C HIS A 18 -4.06 0.67 6.97
N PRO A 19 -4.85 1.63 6.42
CA PRO A 19 -4.39 3.01 6.26
C PRO A 19 -3.95 3.70 7.56
N LEU A 20 -4.56 3.36 8.70
CA LEU A 20 -4.15 3.92 10.01
C LEU A 20 -2.77 3.39 10.43
N PHE A 21 -2.52 2.10 10.23
CA PHE A 21 -1.19 1.54 10.50
C PHE A 21 -0.14 2.00 9.50
N ILE A 22 -0.49 2.26 8.23
CA ILE A 22 0.43 2.89 7.27
C ILE A 22 0.76 4.31 7.73
N ALA A 23 -0.20 5.08 8.22
CA ALA A 23 0.06 6.42 8.77
C ALA A 23 1.03 6.36 9.97
N LEU A 24 0.86 5.37 10.85
CA LEU A 24 1.82 5.13 11.94
C LEU A 24 3.19 4.68 11.41
N GLY A 25 3.22 3.82 10.40
CA GLY A 25 4.43 3.37 9.71
C GLY A 25 5.17 4.51 9.02
N TRP A 26 4.43 5.43 8.41
CA TRP A 26 4.96 6.66 7.84
C TRP A 26 5.57 7.53 8.94
N TYR A 27 4.85 7.75 10.04
CA TYR A 27 5.38 8.49 11.18
C TYR A 27 6.67 7.84 11.73
N ARG A 28 6.70 6.50 11.83
CA ARG A 28 7.86 5.75 12.29
C ARG A 28 9.07 5.83 11.35
N ALA A 29 8.83 5.90 10.04
CA ALA A 29 9.87 5.98 9.02
C ALA A 29 10.38 7.41 8.77
N TYR A 30 9.48 8.39 8.78
CA TYR A 30 9.73 9.74 8.27
C TYR A 30 9.31 10.88 9.20
N GLY A 31 8.49 10.58 10.22
CA GLY A 31 7.93 11.55 11.15
C GLY A 31 7.04 12.59 10.44
N TRP A 32 7.18 13.85 10.86
CA TRP A 32 6.44 15.00 10.29
C TRP A 32 7.14 15.64 9.08
N ARG A 33 8.29 15.12 8.65
CA ARG A 33 9.10 15.74 7.61
C ARG A 33 8.43 15.64 6.24
N ARG A 34 8.74 16.60 5.35
CA ARG A 34 8.40 16.45 3.93
C ARG A 34 9.30 15.39 3.31
N VAL A 35 8.67 14.47 2.58
CA VAL A 35 9.32 13.38 1.87
C VAL A 35 9.05 13.55 0.39
N ARG A 36 10.07 13.38 -0.45
CA ARG A 36 9.92 13.39 -1.91
C ARG A 36 9.16 12.15 -2.37
N LEU A 37 8.24 12.32 -3.32
CA LEU A 37 7.38 11.22 -3.80
C LEU A 37 8.19 10.12 -4.52
N SER A 38 9.27 10.49 -5.20
CA SER A 38 10.19 9.53 -5.83
C SER A 38 11.61 10.09 -5.89
N ALA A 39 12.59 9.21 -6.14
CA ALA A 39 13.97 9.59 -6.34
C ALA A 39 14.18 10.40 -7.64
N ALA A 40 13.33 10.17 -8.66
CA ALA A 40 13.49 10.69 -10.01
C ALA A 40 12.52 11.84 -10.37
N GLY A 41 11.66 12.28 -9.44
CA GLY A 41 10.51 13.13 -9.76
C GLY A 41 10.41 14.44 -8.96
N THR A 42 9.50 15.29 -9.42
CA THR A 42 9.01 16.49 -8.73
C THR A 42 7.91 16.12 -7.73
N GLY A 43 7.80 16.86 -6.62
CA GLY A 43 6.75 16.70 -5.63
C GLY A 43 7.22 16.14 -4.28
N SER A 44 6.57 16.61 -3.22
CA SER A 44 6.79 16.14 -1.85
C SER A 44 5.46 16.10 -1.10
N THR A 45 5.42 15.29 -0.05
CA THR A 45 4.26 15.13 0.81
C THR A 45 4.69 15.04 2.29
N HIS A 46 3.74 15.12 3.21
CA HIS A 46 3.94 14.97 4.65
C HIS A 46 2.69 14.34 5.26
N LEU A 47 2.75 13.92 6.51
CA LEU A 47 1.70 13.13 7.16
C LEU A 47 0.32 13.81 7.22
N LEU A 48 0.24 15.13 7.13
CA LEU A 48 -1.03 15.87 7.14
C LEU A 48 -1.56 16.19 5.73
N ASP A 49 -0.87 15.74 4.67
CA ASP A 49 -1.31 15.94 3.29
C ASP A 49 -2.48 15.00 2.97
N PRO A 50 -3.68 15.51 2.65
CA PRO A 50 -4.85 14.66 2.38
C PRO A 50 -4.65 13.72 1.18
N ARG A 51 -3.75 14.08 0.25
CA ARG A 51 -3.40 13.20 -0.90
C ARG A 51 -2.64 11.97 -0.45
N LEU A 52 -1.83 12.08 0.61
CA LEU A 52 -1.12 10.95 1.21
C LEU A 52 -2.10 9.99 1.88
N TRP A 53 -3.07 10.51 2.60
CA TRP A 53 -4.15 9.70 3.18
C TRP A 53 -4.96 8.98 2.11
N LEU A 54 -5.28 9.66 1.00
CA LEU A 54 -5.93 8.99 -0.12
C LEU A 54 -5.04 7.88 -0.72
N ALA A 55 -3.72 8.12 -0.87
CA ALA A 55 -2.79 7.09 -1.30
C ALA A 55 -2.83 5.86 -0.38
N PHE A 56 -2.85 6.04 0.94
CA PHE A 56 -2.93 4.94 1.90
C PHE A 56 -4.21 4.10 1.70
N VAL A 57 -5.35 4.75 1.47
CA VAL A 57 -6.61 4.05 1.24
C VAL A 57 -6.60 3.28 -0.08
N VAL A 58 -6.09 3.86 -1.16
CA VAL A 58 -6.26 3.28 -2.50
C VAL A 58 -5.15 2.33 -2.94
N HIS A 59 -3.98 2.33 -2.29
CA HIS A 59 -2.80 1.61 -2.80
C HIS A 59 -3.01 0.10 -3.00
N ASP A 60 -3.80 -0.53 -2.12
CA ASP A 60 -4.09 -1.96 -2.13
C ASP A 60 -5.49 -2.33 -2.64
N LEU A 61 -6.31 -1.36 -3.05
CA LEU A 61 -7.64 -1.66 -3.58
C LEU A 61 -7.60 -2.51 -4.87
N GLY A 62 -6.45 -2.58 -5.55
CA GLY A 62 -6.26 -3.46 -6.69
C GLY A 62 -6.26 -4.96 -6.33
N TYR A 63 -6.26 -5.32 -5.05
CA TYR A 63 -6.52 -6.69 -4.60
C TYR A 63 -7.99 -7.10 -4.71
N VAL A 64 -8.94 -6.14 -4.83
CA VAL A 64 -10.36 -6.46 -4.94
C VAL A 64 -10.59 -7.33 -6.18
N GLY A 65 -11.09 -8.55 -5.95
CA GLY A 65 -11.37 -9.50 -7.02
C GLY A 65 -10.16 -10.31 -7.48
N GLN A 66 -8.98 -10.18 -6.86
CA GLN A 66 -7.82 -11.01 -7.20
C GLN A 66 -7.95 -12.43 -6.62
N PRO A 67 -7.65 -13.48 -7.41
CA PRO A 67 -7.72 -14.86 -6.96
C PRO A 67 -6.55 -15.28 -6.06
N ASN A 68 -5.47 -14.49 -6.03
CA ASN A 68 -4.25 -14.66 -5.23
C ASN A 68 -3.73 -13.30 -4.75
N MET A 69 -2.97 -13.30 -3.66
CA MET A 69 -2.22 -12.16 -3.12
C MET A 69 -0.78 -12.13 -3.65
N ASP A 70 -0.13 -13.29 -3.70
CA ASP A 70 1.30 -13.43 -4.02
C ASP A 70 1.54 -14.01 -5.44
N GLY A 71 0.47 -14.40 -6.14
CA GLY A 71 0.53 -14.87 -7.52
C GLY A 71 0.57 -13.75 -8.57
N PRO A 72 0.66 -14.11 -9.87
CA PRO A 72 0.82 -13.15 -10.97
C PRO A 72 -0.26 -12.07 -11.04
N GLU A 73 -1.49 -12.39 -10.64
CA GLU A 73 -2.61 -11.47 -10.60
C GLU A 73 -2.50 -10.51 -9.40
N GLY A 74 -2.20 -11.04 -8.22
CA GLY A 74 -1.97 -10.30 -6.98
C GLY A 74 -0.81 -9.31 -7.09
N GLU A 75 0.27 -9.68 -7.79
CA GLU A 75 1.41 -8.80 -8.08
C GLU A 75 1.03 -7.50 -8.82
N THR A 76 -0.14 -7.47 -9.47
CA THR A 76 -0.62 -6.31 -10.22
C THR A 76 -1.50 -5.36 -9.42
N HIS A 77 -1.77 -5.64 -8.13
CA HIS A 77 -2.56 -4.78 -7.25
C HIS A 77 -2.19 -3.28 -7.25
N PRO A 78 -0.90 -2.85 -7.41
CA PRO A 78 -0.58 -1.43 -7.33
C PRO A 78 -1.16 -0.61 -8.49
N LYS A 79 -1.53 -1.25 -9.61
CA LYS A 79 -1.96 -0.57 -10.84
C LYS A 79 -3.22 0.26 -10.64
N LEU A 80 -4.21 -0.26 -9.89
CA LEU A 80 -5.49 0.44 -9.71
C LEU A 80 -5.29 1.72 -8.89
N GLY A 81 -4.68 1.61 -7.71
CA GLY A 81 -4.38 2.77 -6.86
C GLY A 81 -3.50 3.80 -7.57
N ALA A 82 -2.51 3.34 -8.33
CA ALA A 82 -1.67 4.21 -9.16
C ALA A 82 -2.46 4.96 -10.22
N ALA A 83 -3.39 4.31 -10.92
CA ALA A 83 -4.23 4.94 -11.93
C ALA A 83 -5.11 6.04 -11.32
N VAL A 84 -5.72 5.78 -10.16
CA VAL A 84 -6.51 6.75 -9.40
C VAL A 84 -5.66 7.96 -9.01
N MET A 85 -4.54 7.73 -8.34
CA MET A 85 -3.67 8.82 -7.88
C MET A 85 -3.05 9.61 -9.03
N ARG A 86 -2.72 8.94 -10.14
CA ARG A 86 -2.25 9.59 -11.37
C ARG A 86 -3.31 10.52 -11.96
N ARG A 87 -4.57 10.05 -12.03
CA ARG A 87 -5.68 10.83 -12.59
C ARG A 87 -5.99 12.06 -11.74
N LEU A 88 -5.92 11.94 -10.41
CA LEU A 88 -6.27 13.03 -9.49
C LEU A 88 -5.14 14.03 -9.27
N PHE A 89 -3.89 13.58 -9.19
CA PHE A 89 -2.78 14.42 -8.73
C PHE A 89 -1.51 14.34 -9.59
N GLY A 90 -1.57 13.63 -10.72
CA GLY A 90 -0.49 13.58 -11.71
C GLY A 90 0.50 12.42 -11.54
N ALA A 91 1.44 12.33 -12.48
CA ALA A 91 2.33 11.19 -12.64
C ALA A 91 3.15 10.85 -11.38
N ALA A 92 3.64 11.86 -10.66
CA ALA A 92 4.43 11.65 -9.44
C ALA A 92 3.65 10.90 -8.35
N TRP A 93 2.36 11.21 -8.17
CA TRP A 93 1.48 10.52 -7.23
C TRP A 93 1.09 9.13 -7.72
N GLY A 94 0.88 8.97 -9.03
CA GLY A 94 0.68 7.65 -9.63
C GLY A 94 1.87 6.72 -9.39
N ASP A 95 3.08 7.22 -9.61
CA ASP A 95 4.32 6.47 -9.43
C ASP A 95 4.63 6.21 -7.94
N PHE A 96 4.30 7.16 -7.07
CA PHE A 96 4.37 6.98 -5.62
C PHE A 96 3.56 5.77 -5.14
N VAL A 97 2.35 5.58 -5.67
CA VAL A 97 1.56 4.38 -5.37
C VAL A 97 2.04 3.17 -6.17
N LEU A 98 2.33 3.29 -7.46
CA LEU A 98 2.71 2.14 -8.29
C LEU A 98 3.95 1.40 -7.77
N LEU A 99 4.92 2.16 -7.24
CA LEU A 99 6.22 1.66 -6.82
C LEU A 99 6.28 1.31 -5.33
N HIS A 100 5.13 1.24 -4.64
CA HIS A 100 5.10 0.75 -3.25
C HIS A 100 5.36 -0.76 -3.19
N SER A 101 4.88 -1.52 -4.18
CA SER A 101 5.20 -2.94 -4.31
C SER A 101 6.65 -3.12 -4.74
N ARG A 102 7.46 -3.75 -3.86
CA ARG A 102 8.88 -4.04 -4.12
C ARG A 102 9.05 -4.95 -5.33
N TYR A 103 8.16 -5.93 -5.50
CA TYR A 103 8.16 -6.82 -6.64
C TYR A 103 7.89 -6.04 -7.95
N TYR A 104 6.82 -5.24 -7.95
CA TYR A 104 6.43 -4.49 -9.14
C TYR A 104 7.47 -3.43 -9.52
N ALA A 105 8.05 -2.74 -8.53
CA ALA A 105 9.16 -1.80 -8.73
C ALA A 105 10.40 -2.48 -9.32
N LYS A 106 10.76 -3.66 -8.81
CA LYS A 106 11.87 -4.48 -9.34
C LYS A 106 11.62 -4.87 -10.80
N ARG A 107 10.39 -5.30 -11.14
CA ARG A 107 10.00 -5.64 -12.52
C ARG A 107 10.16 -4.46 -13.48
N LEU A 108 9.90 -3.24 -13.01
CA LEU A 108 10.09 -2.02 -13.80
C LEU A 108 11.52 -1.48 -13.81
N GLY A 109 12.45 -2.08 -13.07
CA GLY A 109 13.81 -1.55 -12.91
C GLY A 109 13.85 -0.18 -12.21
N ARG A 110 12.85 0.12 -11.37
CA ARG A 110 12.70 1.42 -10.68
C ARG A 110 12.89 1.28 -9.17
N PRO A 111 13.37 2.32 -8.48
CA PRO A 111 13.43 2.30 -7.03
C PRO A 111 12.02 2.30 -6.43
N VAL A 112 11.89 1.66 -5.26
CA VAL A 112 10.65 1.66 -4.49
C VAL A 112 10.32 3.06 -3.99
N SER A 113 9.03 3.38 -3.90
CA SER A 113 8.58 4.65 -3.33
C SER A 113 8.68 4.64 -1.79
N PRO A 114 8.64 5.81 -1.14
CA PRO A 114 8.57 5.89 0.31
C PRO A 114 7.34 5.18 0.91
N LEU A 115 6.25 5.04 0.14
CA LEU A 115 5.07 4.29 0.58
C LEU A 115 5.40 2.83 0.90
N ALA A 116 6.32 2.20 0.16
CA ALA A 116 6.76 0.82 0.39
C ALA A 116 7.30 0.61 1.81
N MET A 117 8.04 1.60 2.33
CA MET A 117 8.61 1.52 3.68
C MET A 117 7.52 1.69 4.73
N ALA A 118 6.63 2.65 4.56
CA ALA A 118 5.51 2.89 5.48
C ALA A 118 4.59 1.66 5.56
N ASP A 119 4.30 1.05 4.43
CA ASP A 119 3.53 -0.20 4.34
C ASP A 119 4.23 -1.36 5.08
N LYS A 120 5.54 -1.55 4.88
CA LYS A 120 6.28 -2.63 5.60
C LYS A 120 6.33 -2.45 7.12
N TRP A 121 6.25 -1.23 7.63
CA TRP A 121 6.15 -1.00 9.07
C TRP A 121 4.86 -1.56 9.67
N VAL A 122 3.78 -1.72 8.89
CA VAL A 122 2.50 -2.25 9.39
C VAL A 122 2.69 -3.63 10.03
N ILE A 123 3.50 -4.50 9.43
CA ILE A 123 3.78 -5.86 9.96
C ILE A 123 4.40 -5.82 11.36
N VAL A 124 5.20 -4.78 11.66
CA VAL A 124 5.88 -4.62 12.95
C VAL A 124 4.99 -3.90 13.96
N LEU A 125 4.18 -2.94 13.50
CA LEU A 125 3.40 -2.05 14.34
C LEU A 125 2.04 -2.61 14.70
N GLU A 126 1.45 -3.43 13.83
CA GLU A 126 0.17 -4.03 14.12
C GLU A 126 0.32 -5.12 15.19
N PRO A 127 -0.48 -5.07 16.28
CA PRO A 127 -0.43 -6.11 17.30
C PRO A 127 -0.76 -7.49 16.71
N TRP A 128 0.03 -8.50 17.05
CA TRP A 128 -0.11 -9.86 16.52
C TRP A 128 -1.52 -10.44 16.75
N TRP A 129 -2.18 -10.09 17.86
CA TRP A 129 -3.52 -10.56 18.20
C TRP A 129 -4.61 -9.94 17.34
N LEU A 130 -4.31 -8.86 16.61
CA LEU A 130 -5.19 -8.24 15.63
C LEU A 130 -4.84 -8.73 14.22
N TYR A 131 -3.55 -8.84 13.91
CA TYR A 131 -3.06 -9.25 12.60
C TYR A 131 -3.35 -10.73 12.30
N LEU A 132 -2.90 -11.64 13.17
CA LEU A 132 -2.94 -13.08 12.90
C LEU A 132 -4.37 -13.63 12.74
N PRO A 133 -5.38 -13.24 13.55
CA PRO A 133 -6.73 -13.73 13.34
C PRO A 133 -7.31 -13.31 12.00
N ARG A 134 -7.07 -12.06 11.56
CA ARG A 134 -7.56 -11.54 10.27
C ARG A 134 -6.87 -12.23 9.10
N ALA A 135 -5.54 -12.36 9.15
CA ALA A 135 -4.75 -13.06 8.15
C ALA A 135 -5.18 -14.54 8.01
N ARG A 136 -5.49 -15.21 9.13
CA ARG A 136 -6.00 -16.59 9.12
C ARG A 136 -7.42 -16.68 8.56
N LEU A 137 -8.31 -15.76 8.94
CA LEU A 137 -9.70 -15.74 8.49
C LEU A 137 -9.81 -15.59 6.96
N THR A 138 -8.96 -14.76 6.36
CA THR A 138 -8.98 -14.49 4.92
C THR A 138 -8.26 -15.55 4.10
N GLY A 139 -7.44 -16.39 4.74
CA GLY A 139 -6.65 -17.44 4.11
C GLY A 139 -5.29 -16.96 3.61
N GLU A 140 -4.90 -15.72 3.95
CA GLU A 140 -3.61 -15.12 3.53
C GLU A 140 -2.41 -15.82 4.17
N LEU A 141 -2.58 -16.44 5.35
CA LEU A 141 -1.50 -17.25 5.96
C LEU A 141 -1.27 -18.61 5.30
N SER A 142 -2.19 -19.04 4.42
CA SER A 142 -2.15 -20.34 3.75
C SER A 142 -1.76 -20.22 2.28
N GLU A 143 -1.43 -19.02 1.82
CA GLU A 143 -0.89 -18.71 0.51
C GLU A 143 0.65 -18.72 0.55
#